data_AF-A0A2N5K8R5-F1
#
_entry.id   AF-A0A2N5K8R5-F1
#
_cell.length_a   1.000
_cell.length_b   1.000
_cell.length_c   1.000
_cell.angle_alpha   90.00
_cell.angle_beta   90.00
_cell.angle_gamma   90.00
#
_symmetry.space_group_name_H-M   'P 1'
#
loop_
_entity.id
_entity.type
_entity.pdbx_description
1 polymer ?
#
loop_
_entity_poly.entity_id
_entity_poly.type
_entity_poly.pdbx_seq_one_letter_code
_entity_poly.pdbx_strand_id
1 'polypeptide(L)'
;DHNLIANNIIANNKGYGVLISNGRTEYAKGEDPNNPADDLEFGKTDYNTLRQNSIYGNGDWDYLAPSGFTDTSVHKGIRLKEHDGDEPNLGMPRPTITKAYSNVVNGTATVAGGGPCAGCVIEVFVADATTDYGEGQTFIGGTTTLSNGSFALPISGRPAGTIITATVTDSNGNTSEFARNVAVEATAGPSPSPAPSPPPPKPVPTDKLYLPLIRRS
;
A
#
# COMPACT_ATOMS: atom_id res chain seq x y z
N ASP A 1 -5.01 13.98 -23.63
CA ASP A 1 -6.17 14.16 -22.74
C ASP A 1 -5.88 13.52 -21.40
N HIS A 2 -6.37 14.10 -20.31
CA HIS A 2 -6.25 13.51 -18.97
C HIS A 2 -7.64 13.10 -18.50
N ASN A 3 -7.82 11.84 -18.14
CA ASN A 3 -9.07 11.38 -17.55
C ASN A 3 -8.99 11.47 -16.02
N LEU A 4 -10.07 11.89 -15.39
CA LEU A 4 -10.18 11.95 -13.93
C LEU A 4 -11.35 11.09 -13.46
N ILE A 5 -11.04 10.01 -12.74
CA ILE A 5 -12.02 9.20 -12.02
C ILE A 5 -11.84 9.54 -10.54
N ALA A 6 -12.73 10.32 -9.96
CA ALA A 6 -12.56 10.72 -8.57
C ALA A 6 -13.86 10.79 -7.76
N ASN A 7 -13.74 10.50 -6.46
CA ASN A 7 -14.82 10.58 -5.48
C ASN A 7 -16.04 9.69 -5.81
N ASN A 8 -15.80 8.52 -6.40
CA ASN A 8 -16.84 7.54 -6.70
C ASN A 8 -16.89 6.44 -5.66
N ILE A 9 -18.05 5.77 -5.57
CA ILE A 9 -18.19 4.44 -4.97
C ILE A 9 -18.33 3.44 -6.11
N ILE A 10 -17.38 2.52 -6.24
CA ILE A 10 -17.32 1.52 -7.31
C ILE A 10 -17.21 0.16 -6.64
N ALA A 11 -18.36 -0.48 -6.44
CA ALA A 11 -18.42 -1.67 -5.60
C ALA A 11 -19.42 -2.71 -6.09
N ASN A 12 -19.17 -3.96 -5.71
CA ASN A 12 -20.03 -5.11 -5.98
C ASN A 12 -20.20 -5.42 -7.48
N ASN A 13 -19.19 -5.09 -8.29
CA ASN A 13 -19.15 -5.48 -9.69
C ASN A 13 -18.73 -6.96 -9.83
N LYS A 14 -19.16 -7.62 -10.90
CA LYS A 14 -18.74 -9.00 -11.20
C LYS A 14 -17.29 -9.11 -11.72
N GLY A 15 -16.78 -8.04 -12.33
CA GLY A 15 -15.39 -7.90 -12.75
C GLY A 15 -14.71 -6.79 -11.95
N TYR A 16 -13.62 -6.26 -12.49
CA TYR A 16 -12.84 -5.18 -11.89
C TYR A 16 -13.70 -3.97 -11.51
N GLY A 17 -13.29 -3.25 -10.46
CA GLY A 17 -13.85 -1.93 -10.16
C GLY A 17 -13.56 -0.94 -11.29
N VAL A 18 -12.28 -0.77 -11.65
CA VAL A 18 -11.86 0.06 -12.77
C VAL A 18 -10.89 -0.71 -13.66
N LEU A 19 -11.23 -0.84 -14.93
CA LEU A 19 -10.34 -1.35 -15.97
C LEU A 19 -9.88 -0.19 -16.85
N ILE A 20 -8.56 -0.03 -16.97
CA ILE A 20 -7.94 0.82 -17.97
C ILE A 20 -7.16 -0.10 -18.91
N SER A 21 -7.52 -0.08 -20.18
CA SER A 21 -6.90 -0.88 -21.23
C SER A 21 -6.77 -0.07 -22.52
N ASN A 22 -5.80 -0.45 -23.35
CA ASN A 22 -5.53 0.12 -24.67
C ASN A 22 -6.32 -0.56 -25.80
N GLY A 23 -7.41 -1.24 -25.48
CA GLY A 23 -8.45 -1.51 -26.46
C GLY A 23 -8.14 -2.54 -27.54
N ARG A 24 -7.03 -3.29 -27.50
CA ARG A 24 -7.03 -4.61 -28.18
C ARG A 24 -7.96 -5.50 -27.35
N THR A 25 -9.25 -5.36 -27.60
CA THR A 25 -10.27 -6.19 -26.95
C THR A 25 -9.82 -7.63 -27.03
N GLU A 26 -10.04 -8.36 -25.94
CA GLU A 26 -9.88 -9.81 -25.77
C GLU A 26 -10.54 -10.66 -26.88
N TYR A 27 -11.17 -10.02 -27.87
CA TYR A 27 -11.84 -10.55 -29.06
C TYR A 27 -11.03 -10.50 -30.37
N ALA A 28 -9.82 -9.91 -30.42
CA ALA A 28 -9.11 -9.71 -31.70
C ALA A 28 -7.91 -10.66 -31.93
N LYS A 29 -7.90 -11.87 -31.33
CA LYS A 29 -6.94 -12.91 -31.70
C LYS A 29 -7.59 -13.95 -32.63
N GLY A 30 -7.72 -13.58 -33.91
CA GLY A 30 -8.35 -14.37 -34.99
C GLY A 30 -9.87 -14.29 -34.91
N GLU A 31 -10.63 -13.90 -35.94
CA GLU A 31 -10.81 -14.63 -37.20
C GLU A 31 -11.34 -13.75 -38.36
N ASP A 32 -11.00 -12.46 -38.46
CA ASP A 32 -11.38 -11.67 -39.65
C ASP A 32 -10.18 -11.39 -40.56
N PRO A 33 -9.93 -12.20 -41.61
CA PRO A 33 -8.89 -11.95 -42.59
C PRO A 33 -9.13 -10.70 -43.47
N ASN A 34 -10.27 -10.02 -43.33
CA ASN A 34 -10.58 -8.78 -44.06
C ASN A 34 -10.46 -7.52 -43.20
N ASN A 35 -10.12 -7.63 -41.92
CA ASN A 35 -9.87 -6.49 -41.05
C ASN A 35 -8.36 -6.41 -40.75
N PRO A 36 -7.59 -5.58 -41.47
CA PRO A 36 -6.17 -5.41 -41.19
C PRO A 36 -6.00 -4.68 -39.86
N ALA A 37 -6.07 -5.43 -38.76
CA ALA A 37 -5.83 -4.95 -37.39
C ALA A 37 -4.35 -4.58 -37.13
N ASP A 38 -3.54 -4.45 -38.18
CA ASP A 38 -2.09 -4.26 -38.13
C ASP A 38 -1.66 -2.77 -38.20
N ASP A 39 -2.59 -1.84 -38.39
CA ASP A 39 -2.28 -0.40 -38.52
C ASP A 39 -3.29 0.53 -37.81
N LEU A 40 -4.07 0.00 -36.86
CA LEU A 40 -4.69 0.89 -35.88
C LEU A 40 -3.67 1.12 -34.78
N GLU A 41 -2.97 2.26 -34.87
CA GLU A 41 -2.24 2.84 -33.74
C GLU A 41 -3.28 3.07 -32.62
N PHE A 42 -3.48 2.04 -31.78
CA PHE A 42 -4.31 2.15 -30.61
C PHE A 42 -3.68 3.24 -29.74
N GLY A 43 -4.39 4.35 -29.58
CA GLY A 43 -3.86 5.51 -28.88
C GLY A 43 -3.42 5.13 -27.47
N LYS A 44 -2.29 5.69 -27.03
CA LYS A 44 -1.77 5.48 -25.68
C LYS A 44 -2.84 5.73 -24.63
N THR A 45 -3.05 4.77 -23.73
CA THR A 45 -4.00 4.90 -22.62
C THR A 45 -3.29 5.41 -21.37
N ASP A 46 -2.74 6.61 -21.47
CA ASP A 46 -1.97 7.27 -20.41
C ASP A 46 -2.75 8.41 -19.73
N TYR A 47 -2.19 8.94 -18.65
CA TYR A 47 -2.64 10.16 -17.97
C TYR A 47 -4.04 10.04 -17.35
N ASN A 48 -4.38 8.84 -16.89
CA ASN A 48 -5.62 8.56 -16.18
C ASN A 48 -5.39 8.67 -14.68
N THR A 49 -5.93 9.73 -14.08
CA THR A 49 -5.87 9.99 -12.65
C THR A 49 -7.06 9.37 -11.93
N LEU A 50 -6.77 8.51 -10.95
CA LEU A 50 -7.78 7.91 -10.07
C LEU A 50 -7.55 8.43 -8.66
N ARG A 51 -8.54 9.13 -8.10
CA ARG A 51 -8.35 9.86 -6.84
C ARG A 51 -9.54 9.75 -5.90
N GLN A 52 -9.29 9.41 -4.63
CA GLN A 52 -10.32 9.33 -3.58
C GLN A 52 -11.55 8.47 -3.93
N ASN A 53 -11.38 7.41 -4.72
CA ASN A 53 -12.46 6.47 -5.00
C ASN A 53 -12.55 5.42 -3.89
N SER A 54 -13.76 5.02 -3.56
CA SER A 54 -14.08 3.86 -2.72
C SER A 54 -14.34 2.67 -3.64
N ILE A 55 -13.33 1.81 -3.80
CA ILE A 55 -13.36 0.66 -4.70
C ILE A 55 -13.27 -0.61 -3.83
N TYR A 56 -14.31 -1.45 -3.83
CA TYR A 56 -14.36 -2.65 -2.98
C TYR A 56 -15.43 -3.67 -3.39
N GLY A 57 -15.30 -4.91 -2.93
CA GLY A 57 -16.28 -5.96 -3.17
C GLY A 57 -16.44 -6.32 -4.65
N ASN A 58 -15.46 -5.99 -5.49
CA ASN A 58 -15.54 -6.27 -6.92
C ASN A 58 -15.02 -7.70 -7.20
N GLY A 59 -15.33 -8.20 -8.39
CA GLY A 59 -14.87 -9.50 -8.86
C GLY A 59 -13.59 -9.39 -9.68
N ASP A 60 -13.14 -10.55 -10.15
CA ASP A 60 -12.05 -10.63 -11.11
C ASP A 60 -12.63 -11.17 -12.42
N TRP A 61 -12.40 -10.44 -13.51
CA TRP A 61 -12.91 -10.83 -14.82
C TRP A 61 -12.00 -11.87 -15.50
N ASP A 62 -10.73 -12.00 -15.08
CA ASP A 62 -9.80 -12.98 -15.65
C ASP A 62 -10.13 -14.44 -15.28
N TYR A 63 -11.23 -14.69 -14.55
CA TYR A 63 -11.73 -16.02 -14.19
C TYR A 63 -12.20 -16.88 -15.39
N LEU A 64 -12.20 -16.33 -16.61
CA LEU A 64 -12.45 -17.08 -17.86
C LEU A 64 -11.23 -17.13 -18.80
N ALA A 65 -10.02 -16.86 -18.31
CA ALA A 65 -8.83 -16.95 -19.14
C ALA A 65 -8.65 -18.37 -19.71
N PRO A 66 -8.47 -18.53 -21.04
CA PRO A 66 -8.08 -19.79 -21.65
C PRO A 66 -6.82 -20.34 -20.96
N SER A 67 -6.73 -21.67 -20.83
CA SER A 67 -5.59 -22.36 -20.22
C SER A 67 -4.25 -21.80 -20.71
N GLY A 68 -3.48 -21.16 -19.81
CA GLY A 68 -2.13 -20.68 -20.12
C GLY A 68 -1.73 -19.33 -19.52
N PHE A 69 -2.67 -18.52 -19.01
CA PHE A 69 -2.34 -17.30 -18.26
C PHE A 69 -2.21 -17.61 -16.77
N THR A 70 -1.03 -17.32 -16.20
CA THR A 70 -0.72 -17.52 -14.78
C THR A 70 -0.63 -16.18 -14.04
N ASP A 71 -1.56 -15.25 -14.28
CA ASP A 71 -1.75 -14.16 -13.32
C ASP A 71 -2.52 -14.72 -12.13
N THR A 72 -1.78 -15.11 -11.09
CA THR A 72 -2.33 -15.61 -9.83
C THR A 72 -2.72 -14.48 -8.89
N SER A 73 -2.47 -13.22 -9.27
CA SER A 73 -2.80 -12.06 -8.47
C SER A 73 -4.23 -11.64 -8.80
N VAL A 74 -5.17 -12.08 -7.96
CA VAL A 74 -6.58 -11.68 -8.07
C VAL A 74 -6.68 -10.17 -7.82
N HIS A 75 -6.79 -9.37 -8.87
CA HIS A 75 -6.80 -7.91 -8.81
C HIS A 75 -8.22 -7.40 -9.02
N LYS A 76 -8.97 -7.10 -7.95
CA LYS A 76 -10.40 -6.74 -8.08
C LYS A 76 -10.66 -5.24 -8.20
N GLY A 77 -9.70 -4.40 -7.81
CA GLY A 77 -9.86 -2.95 -7.71
C GLY A 77 -9.59 -2.22 -9.02
N ILE A 78 -8.42 -1.57 -9.10
CA ILE A 78 -7.91 -0.91 -10.30
C ILE A 78 -7.06 -1.92 -11.06
N ARG A 79 -7.38 -2.14 -12.34
CA ARG A 79 -6.62 -2.98 -13.27
C ARG A 79 -6.09 -2.15 -14.44
N LEU A 80 -4.76 -2.14 -14.60
CA LEU A 80 -4.07 -1.57 -15.76
C LEU A 80 -3.65 -2.73 -16.67
N LYS A 81 -4.49 -3.07 -17.65
CA LYS A 81 -4.27 -4.26 -18.49
C LYS A 81 -3.38 -3.89 -19.67
N GLU A 82 -2.15 -4.40 -19.65
CA GLU A 82 -1.21 -4.29 -20.76
C GLU A 82 -1.71 -5.04 -21.98
N HIS A 83 -1.30 -4.56 -23.15
CA HIS A 83 -1.46 -5.31 -24.39
C HIS A 83 -0.33 -4.93 -25.36
N ASP A 84 0.31 -5.93 -25.97
CA ASP A 84 1.47 -5.79 -26.88
C ASP A 84 2.64 -4.92 -26.34
N GLY A 85 2.82 -4.89 -25.01
CA GLY A 85 3.93 -4.18 -24.35
C GLY A 85 3.71 -2.68 -24.13
N ASP A 86 2.50 -2.16 -24.42
CA ASP A 86 2.08 -0.84 -23.98
C ASP A 86 1.27 -0.97 -22.68
N GLU A 87 1.83 -0.43 -21.60
CA GLU A 87 1.22 -0.46 -20.27
C GLU A 87 0.44 0.84 -20.05
N PRO A 88 -0.88 0.79 -19.79
CA PRO A 88 -1.65 1.97 -19.45
C PRO A 88 -1.03 2.75 -18.29
N ASN A 89 -1.20 4.08 -18.30
CA ASN A 89 -0.57 4.97 -17.33
C ASN A 89 0.96 4.81 -17.28
N LEU A 90 1.59 4.58 -18.44
CA LEU A 90 3.03 4.35 -18.60
C LEU A 90 3.59 3.26 -17.69
N GLY A 91 2.76 2.29 -17.28
CA GLY A 91 3.21 1.23 -16.37
C GLY A 91 3.53 1.71 -14.97
N MET A 92 2.77 2.70 -14.46
CA MET A 92 3.02 3.29 -13.16
C MET A 92 3.13 2.23 -12.04
N PRO A 93 4.30 2.06 -11.40
CA PRO A 93 4.49 1.04 -10.39
C PRO A 93 3.64 1.30 -9.13
N ARG A 94 3.15 0.22 -8.51
CA ARG A 94 2.48 0.30 -7.20
C ARG A 94 3.44 0.90 -6.16
N PRO A 95 2.96 1.75 -5.24
CA PRO A 95 3.79 2.14 -4.11
C PRO A 95 4.02 0.94 -3.18
N THR A 96 5.11 0.98 -2.42
CA THR A 96 5.39 -0.01 -1.37
C THR A 96 5.12 0.61 -0.02
N ILE A 97 4.17 0.05 0.74
CA ILE A 97 4.00 0.36 2.15
C ILE A 97 5.06 -0.44 2.92
N THR A 98 6.04 0.25 3.51
CA THR A 98 7.14 -0.39 4.25
C THR A 98 6.76 -0.64 5.69
N LYS A 99 6.00 0.27 6.31
CA LYS A 99 5.51 0.14 7.69
C LYS A 99 4.18 0.87 7.87
N ALA A 100 3.28 0.29 8.63
CA ALA A 100 2.02 0.91 9.03
C ALA A 100 1.86 0.82 10.55
N TYR A 101 1.78 1.97 11.21
CA TYR A 101 1.47 2.10 12.63
C TYR A 101 0.14 2.83 12.80
N SER A 102 -0.43 2.76 14.01
CA SER A 102 -1.72 3.42 14.31
C SER A 102 -1.75 4.93 14.01
N ASN A 103 -0.59 5.58 13.95
CA ASN A 103 -0.44 7.02 13.74
C ASN A 103 0.32 7.43 12.46
N VAL A 104 0.91 6.48 11.73
CA VAL A 104 1.67 6.81 10.51
C VAL A 104 1.77 5.63 9.55
N VAL A 105 1.71 5.92 8.24
CA VAL A 105 2.04 4.97 7.17
C VAL A 105 3.29 5.46 6.46
N ASN A 106 4.29 4.60 6.37
CA ASN A 106 5.55 4.88 5.69
C ASN A 106 5.69 3.99 4.46
N GLY A 107 6.36 4.50 3.44
CA GLY A 107 6.62 3.73 2.24
C GLY A 107 7.48 4.44 1.23
N THR A 108 7.54 3.87 0.04
CA THR A 108 8.29 4.38 -1.11
C THR A 108 7.48 4.23 -2.38
N ALA A 109 7.74 5.09 -3.37
CA ALA A 109 7.22 4.95 -4.72
C ALA A 109 8.29 5.25 -5.76
N THR A 110 8.14 4.63 -6.93
CA THR A 110 9.02 4.79 -8.08
C THR A 110 8.22 5.21 -9.31
N VAL A 111 8.85 5.91 -10.25
CA VAL A 111 8.31 6.10 -11.60
C VAL A 111 8.55 4.84 -12.44
N ALA A 112 7.88 4.78 -13.60
CA ALA A 112 8.26 3.87 -14.66
C ALA A 112 9.76 4.01 -14.98
N GLY A 113 10.49 2.88 -15.06
CA GLY A 113 11.95 2.86 -15.20
C GLY A 113 12.74 2.81 -13.88
N GLY A 114 12.07 2.76 -12.72
CA GLY A 114 12.68 2.39 -11.43
C GLY A 114 13.35 3.51 -10.64
N GLY A 115 13.31 4.75 -11.13
CA GLY A 115 13.77 5.93 -10.39
C GLY A 115 12.80 6.33 -9.26
N PRO A 116 13.24 7.11 -8.26
CA PRO A 116 12.36 7.59 -7.20
C PRO A 116 11.25 8.49 -7.77
N CYS A 117 10.01 8.25 -7.33
CA CYS A 117 8.88 9.09 -7.70
C CYS A 117 8.90 10.34 -6.83
N ALA A 118 9.58 11.41 -7.23
CA ALA A 118 9.63 12.66 -6.47
C ALA A 118 8.35 13.49 -6.71
N GLY A 119 7.72 13.97 -5.64
CA GLY A 119 6.54 14.82 -5.77
C GLY A 119 5.24 14.09 -6.16
N CYS A 120 5.24 12.76 -6.15
CA CYS A 120 4.09 11.94 -6.50
C CYS A 120 3.09 11.90 -5.34
N VAL A 121 1.80 11.86 -5.69
CA VAL A 121 0.72 11.82 -4.71
C VAL A 121 0.47 10.38 -4.30
N ILE A 122 0.54 10.10 -3.00
CA ILE A 122 0.17 8.83 -2.39
C ILE A 122 -1.21 8.98 -1.78
N GLU A 123 -2.11 8.05 -2.06
CA GLU A 123 -3.40 7.94 -1.37
C GLU A 123 -3.47 6.60 -0.65
N VAL A 124 -3.85 6.62 0.63
CA VAL A 124 -3.93 5.42 1.48
C VAL A 124 -5.38 5.14 1.83
N PHE A 125 -5.74 3.86 1.81
CA PHE A 125 -7.10 3.38 2.02
C PHE A 125 -7.12 2.24 3.04
N VAL A 126 -8.21 2.10 3.80
CA VAL A 126 -8.58 0.81 4.38
C VAL A 126 -8.92 -0.12 3.23
N ALA A 127 -8.29 -1.29 3.21
CA ALA A 127 -8.46 -2.25 2.14
C ALA A 127 -9.70 -3.13 2.37
N ASP A 128 -10.38 -3.48 1.28
CA ASP A 128 -11.15 -4.72 1.24
C ASP A 128 -10.16 -5.89 1.08
N ALA A 129 -9.94 -6.61 2.18
CA ALA A 129 -8.84 -7.56 2.31
C ALA A 129 -9.21 -9.00 1.89
N THR A 130 -10.07 -9.17 0.89
CA THR A 130 -10.38 -10.51 0.34
C THR A 130 -9.24 -11.11 -0.49
N THR A 131 -8.24 -10.31 -0.87
CA THR A 131 -7.06 -10.66 -1.67
C THR A 131 -5.80 -9.99 -1.13
N ASP A 132 -4.62 -10.45 -1.58
CA ASP A 132 -3.31 -9.91 -1.14
C ASP A 132 -3.02 -8.50 -1.68
N TYR A 133 -3.56 -8.20 -2.86
CA TYR A 133 -3.58 -6.85 -3.43
C TYR A 133 -4.96 -6.26 -3.19
N GLY A 134 -5.00 -5.06 -2.63
CA GLY A 134 -6.22 -4.49 -2.08
C GLY A 134 -7.16 -3.91 -3.13
N GLU A 135 -8.40 -3.76 -2.72
CA GLU A 135 -9.28 -2.71 -3.22
C GLU A 135 -9.37 -1.63 -2.13
N GLY A 136 -9.26 -0.35 -2.49
CA GLY A 136 -9.32 0.74 -1.52
C GLY A 136 -10.74 1.10 -1.12
N GLN A 137 -11.26 0.51 -0.04
CA GLN A 137 -12.63 0.75 0.42
C GLN A 137 -12.81 2.13 1.05
N THR A 138 -11.99 2.49 2.03
CA THR A 138 -12.19 3.76 2.78
C THR A 138 -10.95 4.62 2.69
N PHE A 139 -11.06 5.80 2.07
CA PHE A 139 -9.96 6.77 2.02
C PHE A 139 -9.54 7.20 3.43
N ILE A 140 -8.25 7.10 3.72
CA ILE A 140 -7.65 7.53 5.00
C ILE A 140 -7.05 8.92 4.86
N GLY A 141 -6.34 9.18 3.76
CA GLY A 141 -5.62 10.43 3.54
C GLY A 141 -4.64 10.32 2.38
N GLY A 142 -4.04 11.45 2.05
CA GLY A 142 -3.01 11.53 1.02
C GLY A 142 -1.80 12.36 1.46
N THR A 143 -0.65 12.05 0.89
CA THR A 143 0.61 12.76 1.12
C THR A 143 1.40 12.83 -0.19
N THR A 144 2.52 13.55 -0.19
CA THR A 144 3.42 13.65 -1.34
C THR A 144 4.75 13.01 -0.99
N THR A 145 5.34 12.28 -1.93
CA THR A 145 6.67 11.70 -1.79
C THR A 145 7.75 12.79 -1.77
N LEU A 146 8.80 12.55 -0.99
CA LEU A 146 10.03 13.34 -0.99
C LEU A 146 10.84 13.06 -2.27
N SER A 147 11.93 13.82 -2.47
CA SER A 147 12.81 13.69 -3.65
C SER A 147 13.42 12.31 -3.84
N ASN A 148 13.54 11.52 -2.76
CA ASN A 148 14.01 10.14 -2.78
C ASN A 148 12.90 9.10 -2.98
N GLY A 149 11.66 9.52 -3.27
CA GLY A 149 10.50 8.64 -3.45
C GLY A 149 9.88 8.12 -2.15
N SER A 150 10.45 8.45 -0.98
CA SER A 150 9.87 8.06 0.31
C SER A 150 8.65 8.90 0.66
N PHE A 151 7.69 8.33 1.37
CA PHE A 151 6.55 9.05 1.93
C PHE A 151 6.32 8.66 3.39
N ALA A 152 5.75 9.60 4.14
CA ALA A 152 5.17 9.37 5.45
C ALA A 152 3.81 10.09 5.51
N LEU A 153 2.75 9.33 5.74
CA LEU A 153 1.40 9.85 5.93
C LEU A 153 1.03 9.73 7.41
N PRO A 154 0.95 10.85 8.16
CA PRO A 154 0.34 10.85 9.47
C PRO A 154 -1.13 10.43 9.38
N ILE A 155 -1.55 9.51 10.23
CA ILE A 155 -2.95 9.03 10.32
C ILE A 155 -3.42 9.08 11.77
N SER A 156 -4.74 9.02 12.00
CA SER A 156 -5.30 9.12 13.35
C SER A 156 -5.79 7.77 13.86
N GLY A 157 -5.06 7.18 14.81
CA GLY A 157 -5.54 6.12 15.71
C GLY A 157 -6.11 4.87 15.04
N ARG A 158 -5.56 4.43 13.90
CA ARG A 158 -6.04 3.20 13.25
C ARG A 158 -5.80 1.99 14.15
N PRO A 159 -6.83 1.17 14.44
CA PRO A 159 -6.66 -0.03 15.25
C PRO A 159 -5.60 -0.97 14.65
N ALA A 160 -4.79 -1.58 15.50
CA ALA A 160 -3.90 -2.64 15.08
C ALA A 160 -4.70 -3.78 14.41
N GLY A 161 -4.16 -4.34 13.33
CA GLY A 161 -4.84 -5.31 12.48
C GLY A 161 -5.71 -4.71 11.37
N THR A 162 -5.93 -3.39 11.34
CA THR A 162 -6.56 -2.75 10.17
C THR A 162 -5.71 -3.00 8.94
N ILE A 163 -6.29 -3.55 7.87
CA ILE A 163 -5.57 -3.78 6.62
C ILE A 163 -5.67 -2.53 5.75
N ILE A 164 -4.53 -2.07 5.24
CA ILE A 164 -4.45 -0.89 4.37
C ILE A 164 -3.77 -1.20 3.05
N THR A 165 -4.11 -0.40 2.03
CA THR A 165 -3.46 -0.36 0.72
C THR A 165 -3.23 1.09 0.29
N ALA A 166 -2.55 1.30 -0.82
CA ALA A 166 -2.26 2.63 -1.36
C ALA A 166 -2.18 2.64 -2.89
N THR A 167 -2.39 3.81 -3.48
CA THR A 167 -2.06 4.12 -4.87
C THR A 167 -1.00 5.23 -4.91
N VAL A 168 -0.28 5.33 -6.03
CA VAL A 168 0.56 6.49 -6.35
C VAL A 168 0.11 7.12 -7.66
N THR A 169 0.13 8.45 -7.73
CA THR A 169 -0.12 9.21 -8.97
C THR A 169 1.07 10.13 -9.24
N ASP A 170 1.64 10.06 -10.44
CA ASP A 170 2.73 10.95 -10.86
C ASP A 170 2.23 12.38 -11.21
N SER A 171 3.14 13.28 -11.55
CA SER A 171 2.81 14.66 -11.93
C SER A 171 2.05 14.79 -13.26
N ASN A 172 2.10 13.76 -14.10
CA ASN A 172 1.40 13.70 -15.37
C ASN A 172 0.01 13.06 -15.22
N GLY A 173 -0.37 12.66 -14.00
CA GLY A 173 -1.66 12.07 -13.72
C GLY A 173 -1.76 10.58 -13.99
N ASN A 174 -0.64 9.86 -14.11
CA ASN A 174 -0.62 8.40 -14.20
C ASN A 174 -0.79 7.78 -12.81
N THR A 175 -1.94 7.14 -12.55
CA THR A 175 -2.19 6.43 -11.27
C THR A 175 -1.89 4.93 -11.38
N SER A 176 -1.24 4.36 -10.37
CA SER A 176 -0.96 2.93 -10.27
C SER A 176 -2.19 2.09 -9.89
N GLU A 177 -2.09 0.78 -10.05
CA GLU A 177 -2.94 -0.18 -9.33
C GLU A 177 -2.72 -0.08 -7.81
N PHE A 178 -3.57 -0.74 -7.02
CA PHE A 178 -3.42 -0.78 -5.55
C PHE A 178 -2.19 -1.59 -5.12
N ALA A 179 -1.51 -1.09 -4.09
CA ALA A 179 -0.39 -1.75 -3.43
C ALA A 179 -0.81 -3.05 -2.72
N ARG A 180 0.21 -3.87 -2.41
CA ARG A 180 0.04 -5.02 -1.53
C ARG A 180 -0.49 -4.59 -0.16
N ASN A 181 -1.42 -5.36 0.37
CA ASN A 181 -2.05 -5.12 1.66
C ASN A 181 -1.04 -5.24 2.82
N VAL A 182 -1.13 -4.31 3.77
CA VAL A 182 -0.32 -4.29 5.00
C VAL A 182 -1.22 -4.08 6.21
N ALA A 183 -1.00 -4.89 7.26
CA ALA A 183 -1.71 -4.71 8.52
C ALA A 183 -1.08 -3.59 9.34
N VAL A 184 -1.90 -2.73 9.94
CA VAL A 184 -1.46 -1.74 10.90
C VAL A 184 -0.96 -2.43 12.16
N GLU A 185 0.25 -2.08 12.59
CA GLU A 185 0.82 -2.51 13.85
C GLU A 185 0.44 -1.54 14.98
N ALA A 186 0.36 -2.07 16.21
CA ALA A 186 0.32 -1.22 17.38
C ALA A 186 1.63 -0.42 17.47
N THR A 187 1.53 0.89 17.67
CA THR A 187 2.72 1.69 18.02
C THR A 187 3.23 1.15 19.34
N ALA A 188 4.50 0.74 19.41
CA ALA A 188 5.12 0.43 20.69
C ALA A 188 4.93 1.67 21.59
N GLY A 189 4.27 1.51 22.73
CA GLY A 189 4.23 2.55 23.74
C GLY A 189 5.67 2.95 24.12
N PRO A 190 5.90 4.13 24.72
CA PRO A 190 7.20 4.41 25.31
C PRO A 190 7.54 3.22 26.22
N SER A 191 8.70 2.60 25.96
CA SER A 191 9.23 1.57 26.86
C SER A 191 9.15 2.12 28.29
N PRO A 192 8.59 1.38 29.27
CA PRO A 192 8.60 1.88 30.63
C PRO A 192 10.04 2.20 30.98
N SER A 193 10.30 3.46 31.36
CA SER A 193 11.62 3.85 31.85
C SER A 193 12.03 2.83 32.90
N PRO A 194 13.26 2.28 32.87
CA PRO A 194 13.71 1.38 33.92
C PRO A 194 13.45 2.08 35.25
N ALA A 195 12.74 1.40 36.14
CA ALA A 195 12.51 1.91 37.48
C ALA A 195 13.88 2.31 38.07
N PRO A 196 14.01 3.46 38.76
CA PRO A 196 15.27 3.83 39.37
C PRO A 196 15.73 2.67 40.25
N SER A 197 16.98 2.23 40.08
CA SER A 197 17.53 1.17 40.91
C SER A 197 17.32 1.50 42.39
N PRO A 198 16.90 0.54 43.22
CA PRO A 198 16.74 0.79 44.64
C PRO A 198 18.07 1.34 45.19
N PRO A 199 18.04 2.37 46.06
CA PRO A 199 19.25 2.89 46.67
C PRO A 199 20.00 1.75 47.38
N PRO A 200 21.34 1.77 47.38
CA PRO A 200 22.11 0.71 48.03
C PRO A 200 21.68 0.58 49.50
N PRO A 201 21.60 -0.65 50.03
CA PRO A 201 21.21 -0.88 51.41
C PRO A 201 22.15 -0.10 52.34
N LYS A 202 21.56 0.63 53.31
CA LYS A 202 22.34 1.32 54.34
C LYS A 202 23.25 0.28 55.04
N PRO A 203 24.54 0.59 55.26
CA PRO A 203 25.42 -0.32 55.99
C PRO A 203 24.83 -0.60 57.38
N VAL A 204 24.67 -1.89 57.69
CA VAL A 204 24.24 -2.36 59.01
C VAL A 204 25.36 -2.02 60.00
N PRO A 205 25.09 -1.32 61.11
CA PRO A 205 26.10 -1.10 62.15
C PRO A 205 26.55 -2.45 62.72
N THR A 206 27.84 -2.74 62.65
CA THR A 206 28.45 -3.87 63.34
C THR A 206 28.46 -3.61 64.83
N ASP A 207 27.72 -4.41 65.58
CA ASP A 207 27.73 -4.37 67.05
C ASP A 207 29.14 -4.66 67.59
N LYS A 208 29.60 -3.80 68.50
CA LYS A 208 30.91 -3.92 69.15
C LYS A 208 30.89 -5.16 70.05
N LEU A 209 31.86 -6.06 69.86
CA LEU A 209 32.13 -7.17 70.78
C LEU A 209 32.29 -6.64 72.22
N TYR A 210 31.38 -7.01 73.11
CA TYR A 210 31.59 -6.90 74.55
C TYR A 210 32.58 -7.99 74.99
N LEU A 211 33.76 -7.60 75.47
CA LEU A 211 34.67 -8.50 76.18
C LEU A 211 34.06 -8.82 77.57
N PRO A 212 33.96 -10.10 77.98
CA PRO A 212 33.55 -10.43 79.34
C PRO A 212 34.67 -10.08 80.34
N LEU A 213 34.32 -9.32 81.37
CA LEU A 213 35.18 -9.03 82.52
C LEU A 213 35.43 -10.33 83.32
N ILE A 214 36.67 -10.82 83.28
CA ILE A 214 37.14 -11.90 84.15
C ILE A 214 37.26 -11.35 85.58
N ARG A 215 36.45 -11.86 86.52
CA ARG A 215 36.69 -11.65 87.95
C ARG A 215 37.88 -12.49 88.39
N ARG A 216 38.90 -11.86 88.98
CA ARG A 216 39.91 -12.56 89.78
C ARG A 216 39.45 -12.57 91.25
N SER A 217 39.71 -13.71 91.87
CA SER A 217 39.49 -14.07 93.29
C SER A 217 40.07 -13.07 94.28
#